data_AF-A0A2V6N1C1-F1
#
_entry.id   AF-A0A2V6N1C1-F1
#
_cell.length_a   1.000
_cell.length_b   1.000
_cell.length_c   1.000
_cell.angle_alpha   90.00
_cell.angle_beta   90.00
_cell.angle_gamma   90.00
#
_symmetry.space_group_name_H-M   'P 1'
#
loop_
_entity.id
_entity.type
_entity.pdbx_description
1 polymer ?
#
loop_
_entity_poly.entity_id
_entity_poly.type
_entity_poly.pdbx_seq_one_letter_code
_entity_poly.pdbx_strand_id
1 'polypeptide(L)'
;MAALSLPFTAVALILLALVLYLLTPENYLTIRQALPGALFFSIGWITVTKLFQLYVARYSRYDATYLALASIIILLTWMYLTCLFLLLGGKLNAILRREREKRGKSEARESVMQPA
;
A
#
# COMPACT_ATOMS: atom_id res chain seq x y z
N MET A 1 -3.18 -21.47 -16.24
CA MET A 1 -3.12 -20.06 -16.73
C MET A 1 -3.32 -19.01 -15.62
N ALA A 2 -4.08 -19.27 -14.54
CA ALA A 2 -4.30 -18.31 -13.45
C ALA A 2 -3.07 -17.95 -12.58
N ALA A 3 -2.05 -18.81 -12.52
CA ALA A 3 -0.87 -18.59 -11.70
C ALA A 3 0.12 -17.58 -12.30
N LEU A 4 0.08 -17.34 -13.62
CA LEU A 4 1.02 -16.43 -14.30
C LEU A 4 0.54 -14.97 -14.30
N SER A 5 -0.77 -14.72 -14.16
CA SER A 5 -1.31 -13.36 -14.07
C SER A 5 -1.06 -12.73 -12.71
N LEU A 6 -1.03 -13.52 -11.63
CA LEU A 6 -0.73 -13.06 -10.27
C LEU A 6 0.62 -12.32 -10.16
N PRO A 7 1.77 -12.88 -10.59
CA PRO A 7 3.04 -12.16 -10.51
C PRO A 7 3.04 -10.91 -11.41
N PHE A 8 2.42 -10.96 -12.59
CA PHE A 8 2.31 -9.79 -13.47
C PHE A 8 1.51 -8.65 -12.80
N THR A 9 0.35 -8.97 -12.21
CA THR A 9 -0.47 -7.99 -11.49
C THR A 9 0.24 -7.42 -10.26
N ALA A 10 0.95 -8.25 -9.50
CA ALA A 10 1.73 -7.79 -8.36
C ALA A 10 2.85 -6.83 -8.78
N VAL A 11 3.60 -7.16 -9.85
CA VAL A 11 4.64 -6.29 -10.38
C VAL A 11 4.05 -4.96 -10.87
N ALA A 12 2.93 -4.98 -11.59
CA ALA A 12 2.25 -3.77 -12.05
C ALA A 12 1.78 -2.90 -10.87
N LEU A 13 1.22 -3.50 -9.81
CA LEU A 13 0.79 -2.78 -8.61
C LEU A 13 1.96 -2.18 -7.84
N ILE A 14 3.07 -2.91 -7.72
CA ILE A 14 4.30 -2.40 -7.11
C ILE A 14 4.82 -1.21 -7.91
N LEU A 15 4.89 -1.31 -9.24
CA LEU A 15 5.32 -0.21 -10.12
C LEU A 15 4.40 1.01 -9.98
N LEU A 16 3.08 0.80 -9.99
CA LEU A 16 2.10 1.87 -9.81
C LEU A 16 2.28 2.57 -8.47
N ALA A 17 2.35 1.81 -7.37
CA ALA A 17 2.56 2.37 -6.04
C ALA A 17 3.90 3.10 -5.93
N LEU A 18 4.95 2.58 -6.57
CA LEU A 18 6.25 3.20 -6.61
C LEU A 18 6.18 4.54 -7.34
N VAL A 19 5.57 4.59 -8.52
CA VAL A 19 5.31 5.84 -9.26
C VAL A 19 4.54 6.83 -8.41
N LEU A 20 3.42 6.43 -7.79
CA LEU A 20 2.63 7.30 -6.91
C LEU A 20 3.45 7.85 -5.73
N TYR A 21 4.28 7.02 -5.10
CA TYR A 21 5.14 7.47 -4.01
C TYR A 21 6.29 8.36 -4.48
N LEU A 22 6.83 8.14 -5.69
CA LEU A 22 7.85 9.03 -6.28
C LEU A 22 7.29 10.37 -6.76
N LEU A 23 6.01 10.42 -7.19
CA LEU A 23 5.35 11.69 -7.54
C LEU A 23 5.08 12.55 -6.31
N THR A 24 5.09 11.97 -5.11
CA THR A 24 4.94 12.75 -3.88
C THR A 24 6.17 13.65 -3.70
N PRO A 25 6.03 14.99 -3.78
CA PRO A 25 7.17 15.91 -3.80
C PRO A 25 7.84 16.09 -2.43
N GLU A 26 7.44 15.33 -1.41
CA GLU A 26 8.14 15.30 -0.12
C GLU A 26 9.51 14.61 -0.26
N ASN A 27 10.52 15.41 -0.59
CA ASN A 27 11.94 15.17 -0.32
C ASN A 27 12.44 13.74 -0.57
N TYR A 28 12.89 13.50 -1.81
CA TYR A 28 13.94 12.52 -2.14
C TYR A 28 13.77 11.10 -1.56
N LEU A 29 12.57 10.54 -1.67
CA LEU A 29 12.40 9.09 -1.52
C LEU A 29 13.16 8.38 -2.65
N THR A 30 14.29 7.75 -2.31
CA THR A 30 14.96 6.84 -3.25
C THR A 30 14.04 5.64 -3.52
N ILE A 31 14.07 5.07 -4.73
CA ILE A 31 13.33 3.85 -5.11
C ILE A 31 13.44 2.74 -4.04
N ARG A 32 14.62 2.60 -3.42
CA ARG A 32 14.88 1.65 -2.33
C ARG A 32 14.07 1.90 -1.05
N GLN A 33 13.76 3.16 -0.74
CA GLN A 33 12.96 3.54 0.43
C GLN A 33 11.46 3.41 0.19
N ALA A 34 11.03 3.48 -1.08
CA ALA A 34 9.62 3.34 -1.46
C ALA A 34 9.13 1.88 -1.56
N LEU A 35 10.05 0.94 -1.81
CA LEU A 35 9.80 -0.51 -1.92
C LEU A 35 8.98 -1.13 -0.76
N PRO A 36 9.31 -0.91 0.53
CA PRO A 36 8.58 -1.55 1.63
C PRO A 36 7.09 -1.16 1.66
N GLY A 37 6.76 0.11 1.44
CA GLY A 37 5.38 0.58 1.31
C GLY A 37 4.67 0.03 0.07
N ALA A 38 5.36 -0.06 -1.07
CA ALA A 38 4.79 -0.61 -2.30
C ALA A 38 4.48 -2.11 -2.19
N LEU A 39 5.35 -2.89 -1.54
CA LEU A 39 5.11 -4.29 -1.20
C LEU A 39 3.90 -4.45 -0.26
N PHE A 40 3.85 -3.64 0.80
CA PHE A 40 2.72 -3.63 1.73
C PHE A 40 1.39 -3.34 1.03
N PHE A 41 1.37 -2.30 0.19
CA PHE A 41 0.21 -1.95 -0.62
C PHE A 41 -0.22 -3.11 -1.52
N SER A 42 0.71 -3.69 -2.29
CA SER A 42 0.39 -4.75 -3.24
C SER A 42 -0.19 -5.99 -2.55
N ILE A 43 0.40 -6.42 -1.41
CA ILE A 43 -0.08 -7.58 -0.65
C ILE A 43 -1.47 -7.29 -0.06
N GLY A 44 -1.63 -6.11 0.54
CA GLY A 44 -2.89 -5.66 1.11
C GLY A 44 -4.01 -5.61 0.08
N TRP A 45 -3.72 -5.04 -1.09
CA TRP A 45 -4.66 -4.93 -2.21
C TRP A 45 -5.16 -6.27 -2.71
N ILE A 46 -4.24 -7.21 -2.96
CA ILE A 46 -4.58 -8.56 -3.43
C ILE A 46 -5.47 -9.25 -2.39
N THR A 47 -5.12 -9.12 -1.11
CA THR A 47 -5.89 -9.70 0.00
C THR A 47 -7.31 -9.12 0.04
N VAL A 48 -7.46 -7.80 -0.02
CA VAL A 48 -8.76 -7.12 -0.07
C VAL A 48 -9.58 -7.57 -1.28
N THR A 49 -8.96 -7.64 -2.46
CA THR A 49 -9.65 -8.04 -3.70
C THR A 49 -10.18 -9.47 -3.60
N LYS A 50 -9.40 -10.39 -3.02
CA LYS A 50 -9.84 -11.78 -2.78
C LYS A 50 -10.95 -11.87 -1.74
N LEU A 51 -10.82 -11.13 -0.64
CA LEU A 51 -11.84 -11.09 0.41
C LEU A 51 -13.16 -10.50 -0.11
N PHE A 52 -13.06 -9.45 -0.91
CA PHE A 52 -14.18 -8.80 -1.57
C PHE A 52 -14.89 -9.74 -2.56
N GLN A 53 -14.14 -10.50 -3.36
CA GLN A 53 -14.69 -11.52 -4.25
C GLN A 53 -15.51 -12.56 -3.47
N LEU A 54 -14.99 -13.03 -2.32
CA LEU A 54 -15.71 -13.96 -1.46
C LEU A 54 -16.96 -13.33 -0.84
N TYR A 55 -16.86 -12.07 -0.41
CA TYR A 55 -17.98 -11.32 0.15
C TYR A 55 -19.12 -11.23 -0.87
N VAL A 56 -18.86 -10.72 -2.07
CA VAL A 56 -19.87 -10.55 -3.12
C VAL A 56 -20.50 -11.90 -3.53
N ALA A 57 -19.71 -12.97 -3.61
CA ALA A 57 -20.22 -14.30 -3.97
C ALA A 57 -21.30 -14.83 -3.01
N ARG A 58 -21.35 -14.36 -1.76
CA ARG A 58 -22.35 -14.77 -0.77
C ARG A 58 -23.70 -14.05 -0.93
N TYR A 59 -23.75 -12.89 -1.58
CA TYR A 59 -24.96 -12.06 -1.71
C TYR A 59 -25.74 -12.27 -3.02
N SER A 60 -25.42 -13.30 -3.81
CA SER A 60 -26.02 -13.57 -5.13
C SER A 60 -27.53 -13.93 -5.14
N ARG A 61 -28.22 -13.97 -3.99
CA ARG A 61 -29.63 -14.43 -3.87
C ARG A 61 -30.64 -13.33 -3.52
N TYR A 62 -30.25 -12.05 -3.54
CA TYR A 62 -31.16 -10.94 -3.23
C TYR A 62 -31.85 -10.37 -4.48
N ASP A 63 -33.06 -9.80 -4.28
CA ASP A 63 -33.83 -9.11 -5.33
C ASP A 63 -33.02 -7.99 -6.01
N ALA A 64 -33.25 -7.81 -7.31
CA ALA A 64 -32.46 -6.92 -8.18
C ALA A 64 -32.40 -5.46 -7.69
N THR A 65 -33.47 -4.96 -7.06
CA THR A 65 -33.55 -3.58 -6.55
C THR A 65 -32.60 -3.33 -5.39
N TYR A 66 -32.47 -4.30 -4.47
CA TYR A 66 -31.56 -4.20 -3.33
C TYR A 66 -30.11 -4.47 -3.73
N LEU A 67 -29.90 -5.28 -4.77
CA LEU A 67 -28.57 -5.56 -5.31
C LEU A 67 -27.91 -4.32 -5.93
N ALA A 68 -28.68 -3.46 -6.59
CA ALA A 68 -28.19 -2.20 -7.15
C ALA A 68 -27.74 -1.20 -6.05
N LEU A 69 -28.47 -1.12 -4.94
CA LEU A 69 -28.09 -0.25 -3.83
C LEU A 69 -26.88 -0.81 -3.06
N ALA A 70 -26.85 -2.12 -2.86
CA ALA A 70 -25.74 -2.81 -2.22
C ALA A 70 -24.45 -2.71 -3.05
N SER A 71 -24.52 -2.80 -4.38
CA SER A 71 -23.34 -2.76 -5.25
C SER A 71 -22.59 -1.43 -5.16
N ILE A 72 -23.28 -0.31 -4.99
CA ILE A 72 -22.66 1.00 -4.78
C ILE A 72 -21.90 1.03 -3.45
N ILE A 73 -22.53 0.58 -2.35
CA ILE A 73 -21.89 0.54 -1.02
C ILE A 73 -20.66 -0.37 -1.04
N ILE A 74 -20.80 -1.52 -1.69
CA ILE A 74 -19.74 -2.50 -1.90
C ILE A 74 -18.57 -1.87 -2.69
N LEU A 75 -18.86 -1.19 -3.81
CA LEU A 75 -17.86 -0.47 -4.60
C LEU A 75 -17.15 0.62 -3.77
N LEU A 76 -17.91 1.43 -3.03
CA LEU A 76 -17.36 2.47 -2.15
C LEU A 76 -16.47 1.87 -1.06
N THR A 77 -16.85 0.73 -0.49
CA THR A 77 -16.06 0.01 0.51
C THR A 77 -14.74 -0.49 -0.10
N TRP A 78 -14.79 -1.02 -1.32
CA TRP A 78 -13.59 -1.46 -2.03
C TRP A 78 -12.66 -0.29 -2.35
N MET A 79 -13.19 0.83 -2.85
CA MET A 79 -12.44 2.08 -3.10
C MET A 79 -11.88 2.68 -1.80
N TYR A 80 -12.62 2.59 -0.70
CA TYR A 80 -12.17 3.05 0.61
C TYR A 80 -10.96 2.24 1.10
N LEU A 81 -11.06 0.91 1.07
CA LEU A 81 -9.96 0.03 1.48
C LEU A 81 -8.72 0.23 0.61
N THR A 82 -8.93 0.34 -0.70
CA THR A 82 -7.95 0.73 -1.71
C THR A 82 -7.14 1.96 -1.30
N CYS A 83 -7.82 3.07 -1.00
CA CYS A 83 -7.19 4.31 -0.57
C CYS A 83 -6.48 4.16 0.79
N LEU A 84 -7.10 3.42 1.72
CA LEU A 84 -6.53 3.15 3.02
C LEU A 84 -5.19 2.40 2.92
N PHE A 85 -5.09 1.37 2.08
CA PHE A 85 -3.83 0.66 1.85
C PHE A 85 -2.77 1.54 1.19
N LEU A 86 -3.15 2.39 0.22
CA LEU A 86 -2.24 3.36 -0.40
C LEU A 86 -1.65 4.31 0.65
N LEU A 87 -2.51 4.89 1.48
CA LEU A 87 -2.11 5.83 2.54
C LEU A 87 -1.26 5.16 3.62
N LEU A 88 -1.62 3.94 4.04
CA LEU A 88 -0.83 3.18 5.01
C LEU A 88 0.56 2.84 4.47
N GLY A 89 0.67 2.43 3.20
CA GLY A 89 1.98 2.18 2.58
C GLY A 89 2.84 3.45 2.51
N GLY A 90 2.23 4.60 2.24
CA GLY A 90 2.91 5.91 2.29
C GLY A 90 3.38 6.28 3.71
N LYS A 91 2.50 6.11 4.71
CA LYS A 91 2.86 6.33 6.13
C LYS A 91 3.98 5.40 6.59
N LEU A 92 3.96 4.14 6.17
CA LEU A 92 5.01 3.18 6.47
C LEU A 92 6.36 3.68 5.93
N ASN A 93 6.40 4.13 4.67
CA ASN A 93 7.59 4.72 4.07
C ASN A 93 8.09 5.94 4.87
N ALA A 94 7.18 6.83 5.30
CA ALA A 94 7.53 8.00 6.10
C ALA A 94 8.12 7.63 7.48
N ILE A 95 7.57 6.62 8.17
CA ILE A 95 8.08 6.14 9.47
C ILE A 95 9.48 5.54 9.30
N LEU A 96 9.67 4.68 8.31
CA LEU A 96 10.97 4.08 8.00
C LEU A 96 12.04 5.13 7.70
N ARG A 97 11.67 6.20 6.99
CA ARG A 97 12.57 7.32 6.73
C ARG A 97 12.96 8.05 8.02
N ARG A 98 11.98 8.39 8.87
CA ARG A 98 12.23 9.07 10.15
C ARG A 98 13.17 8.27 11.06
N GLU A 99 13.03 6.95 11.11
CA GLU A 99 13.91 6.09 11.91
C GLU A 99 15.36 6.05 11.37
N ARG A 100 15.56 6.06 10.04
CA ARG A 100 16.90 6.15 9.45
C ARG A 100 17.57 7.49 9.75
N GLU A 101 16.82 8.59 9.66
CA GLU A 101 17.35 9.93 9.97
C GLU A 101 17.74 10.08 11.45
N LYS A 102 16.99 9.48 12.37
CA LYS A 102 17.34 9.45 13.80
C LYS A 102 18.64 8.70 14.06
N ARG A 103 18.85 7.54 13.44
CA ARG A 103 20.09 6.75 13.60
C ARG A 103 21.32 7.52 13.13
N GLY A 104 21.27 8.13 11.94
CA GLY A 104 22.39 8.93 11.43
C GLY A 104 22.76 10.13 12.31
N LYS A 105 21.78 10.75 12.98
CA LYS A 105 22.06 11.83 13.95
C LYS A 105 22.68 11.32 15.26
N SER A 106 22.37 10.10 15.69
CA SER A 106 22.94 9.51 16.92
C SER A 106 24.41 9.18 16.73
N GLU A 107 24.76 8.53 15.63
CA GLU A 107 26.14 8.15 15.29
C GLU A 107 27.05 9.38 15.13
N ALA A 108 26.56 10.45 14.48
CA ALA A 108 27.29 11.70 14.34
C ALA A 108 27.49 12.44 15.67
N ARG A 109 26.58 12.27 16.64
CA ARG A 109 26.70 12.89 17.97
C ARG A 109 27.69 12.14 18.86
N GLU A 110 27.77 10.83 18.69
CA GLU A 110 28.70 9.94 19.41
C GLU A 110 30.14 10.15 18.93
N SER A 111 30.36 10.33 17.62
CA SER A 111 31.68 10.65 17.05
C SER A 111 32.21 12.04 17.43
N VAL A 112 31.33 13.00 17.75
CA VAL A 112 31.72 14.36 18.17
C VAL A 112 32.01 14.42 19.68
N MET A 113 31.43 13.53 20.49
CA MET A 113 31.61 13.49 21.95
C MET A 113 32.77 12.60 22.41
N GLN A 114 33.39 11.84 21.51
CA GLN A 114 34.70 11.20 21.72
C GLN A 114 35.82 12.06 21.09
N PRO A 115 36.30 13.14 21.74
CA PRO A 115 37.62 13.66 21.43
C PRO A 115 38.67 12.67 21.98
N ALA A 116 39.64 12.33 21.14
CA ALA A 116 40.79 11.49 21.45
C ALA A 116 41.67 12.05 22.57
#